data_AF-A0A1A0UDS1-F1
#
_entry.id   AF-A0A1A0UDS1-F1
#
_cell.length_a   1.000
_cell.length_b   1.000
_cell.length_c   1.000
_cell.angle_alpha   90.00
_cell.angle_beta   90.00
_cell.angle_gamma   90.00
#
_symmetry.space_group_name_H-M   'P 1'
#
loop_
_entity.id
_entity.type
_entity.pdbx_description
1 polymer ?
#
loop_
_entity_poly.entity_id
_entity_poly.type
_entity_poly.pdbx_seq_one_letter_code
_entity_poly.pdbx_strand_id
1 'polypeptide(L)'
;MFGGAVLAAPHASASCNMSPADDQYIKLLAQNKMVHNADFNDCSEAAEGRWFASQVRANPNPFGEAQELVNMITRTTPMKQAQAEWEVESAIYVYAPDLIPKLKDQAARQVPGQPAPV
;
A
#
# COMPACT_ATOMS: atom_id res chain seq x y z
N MET A 1 -15.30 7.65 42.07
CA MET A 1 -15.98 6.63 41.26
C MET A 1 -16.53 7.30 40.01
N PHE A 2 -15.77 7.36 38.92
CA PHE A 2 -16.27 7.80 37.61
C PHE A 2 -15.82 6.77 36.59
N GLY A 3 -16.80 5.98 36.14
CA GLY A 3 -16.61 4.89 35.18
C GLY A 3 -16.22 5.47 33.82
N GLY A 4 -14.94 5.36 33.50
CA GLY A 4 -14.48 5.50 32.12
C GLY A 4 -15.04 4.34 31.33
N ALA A 5 -16.00 4.62 30.46
CA ALA A 5 -16.35 3.73 29.38
C ALA A 5 -15.06 3.45 28.61
N VAL A 6 -14.50 2.26 28.81
CA VAL A 6 -13.62 1.66 27.82
C VAL A 6 -14.47 1.57 26.56
N LEU A 7 -14.28 2.53 25.65
CA LEU A 7 -14.65 2.35 24.26
C LEU A 7 -13.98 1.05 23.85
N ALA A 8 -14.77 -0.02 23.82
CA ALA A 8 -14.34 -1.27 23.22
C ALA A 8 -13.85 -0.89 21.83
N ALA A 9 -12.53 -0.96 21.61
CA ALA A 9 -12.01 -0.95 20.26
C ALA A 9 -12.86 -1.97 19.50
N PRO A 10 -13.54 -1.58 18.41
CA PRO A 10 -14.42 -2.50 17.73
C PRO A 10 -13.57 -3.72 17.44
N HIS A 11 -14.00 -4.88 17.96
CA HIS A 11 -13.40 -6.15 17.60
C HIS A 11 -13.30 -6.13 16.07
N ALA A 12 -12.09 -6.00 15.54
CA ALA A 12 -11.80 -6.16 14.12
C ALA A 12 -11.94 -7.64 13.73
N SER A 13 -13.04 -8.25 14.14
CA SER A 13 -13.66 -9.39 13.50
C SER A 13 -14.78 -8.82 12.64
N ALA A 14 -14.43 -7.91 11.73
CA ALA A 14 -15.17 -7.82 10.49
C ALA A 14 -14.96 -9.17 9.82
N SER A 15 -16.04 -9.86 9.45
CA SER A 15 -15.94 -11.06 8.62
C SER A 15 -14.99 -10.76 7.47
N CYS A 16 -13.81 -11.39 7.48
CA CYS A 16 -12.81 -11.16 6.46
C CYS A 16 -13.31 -11.77 5.17
N ASN A 17 -14.02 -10.96 4.40
CA ASN A 17 -14.48 -11.33 3.08
C ASN A 17 -13.48 -10.78 2.08
N MET A 18 -12.50 -11.62 1.75
CA MET A 18 -11.51 -11.29 0.72
C MET A 18 -12.19 -11.28 -0.64
N SER A 19 -12.02 -10.19 -1.37
CA SER A 19 -12.33 -10.11 -2.79
C SER A 19 -11.24 -10.81 -3.62
N PRO A 20 -11.50 -11.14 -4.89
CA PRO A 20 -10.47 -11.69 -5.77
C PRO A 20 -9.25 -10.77 -5.95
N ALA A 21 -9.43 -9.45 -5.83
CA ALA A 21 -8.33 -8.49 -5.83
C ALA A 21 -7.47 -8.63 -4.58
N ASP A 22 -8.08 -8.89 -3.43
CA ASP A 22 -7.35 -9.12 -2.17
C ASP A 22 -6.50 -10.37 -2.27
N ASP A 23 -7.07 -11.46 -2.79
CA ASP A 23 -6.32 -12.69 -3.05
C ASP A 23 -5.13 -12.45 -3.98
N GLN A 24 -5.30 -11.60 -5.00
CA GLN A 24 -4.22 -11.25 -5.92
C GLN A 24 -3.12 -10.45 -5.22
N TYR A 25 -3.48 -9.45 -4.43
CA TYR A 25 -2.53 -8.64 -3.66
C TYR A 25 -1.72 -9.50 -2.70
N ILE A 26 -2.36 -10.36 -1.91
CA ILE A 26 -1.69 -11.27 -0.98
C ILE A 26 -0.77 -12.24 -1.71
N LYS A 27 -1.17 -12.77 -2.87
CA LYS A 27 -0.30 -13.61 -3.71
C LYS A 27 0.93 -12.86 -4.20
N LEU A 28 0.82 -11.57 -4.54
CA LEU A 28 1.97 -10.75 -4.94
C LEU A 28 2.91 -10.50 -3.76
N LEU A 29 2.38 -10.22 -2.56
CA LEU A 29 3.19 -10.09 -1.35
C LEU A 29 3.95 -11.39 -1.04
N ALA A 30 3.27 -12.54 -1.16
CA ALA A 30 3.87 -13.85 -0.92
C ALA A 30 5.06 -14.17 -1.86
N GLN A 31 5.04 -13.70 -3.12
CA GLN A 31 6.15 -13.89 -4.06
C GLN A 31 7.46 -13.27 -3.59
N ASN A 32 7.38 -12.13 -2.89
CA ASN A 32 8.57 -11.43 -2.41
C ASN A 32 8.87 -11.71 -0.93
N LYS A 33 8.35 -12.83 -0.40
CA LYS A 33 8.47 -13.23 1.01
C LYS A 33 8.03 -12.14 1.99
N MET A 34 7.06 -11.33 1.59
CA MET A 34 6.40 -10.35 2.45
C MET A 34 5.32 -11.01 3.31
N VAL A 35 5.39 -12.33 3.53
CA VAL A 35 4.41 -13.03 4.34
C VAL A 35 4.64 -12.61 5.78
N HIS A 36 3.78 -11.73 6.28
CA HIS A 36 3.86 -11.23 7.63
C HIS A 36 3.78 -12.43 8.59
N ASN A 37 4.56 -12.37 9.67
CA ASN A 37 4.61 -13.42 10.68
C ASN A 37 3.19 -13.74 11.19
N ALA A 38 3.00 -14.87 11.87
CA ALA A 38 1.70 -15.41 12.30
C ALA A 38 0.76 -14.46 13.09
N ASP A 39 1.22 -13.26 13.43
CA ASP A 39 0.48 -12.19 14.10
C ASP A 39 -0.32 -11.28 13.14
N PHE A 40 -0.05 -11.33 11.82
CA PHE A 40 -0.78 -10.57 10.80
C PHE A 40 -1.62 -11.52 9.94
N ASN A 41 -2.88 -11.15 9.72
CA ASN A 41 -3.77 -11.91 8.85
C ASN A 41 -3.91 -11.21 7.49
N ASP A 42 -4.18 -11.99 6.45
CA ASP A 42 -4.34 -11.54 5.06
C ASP A 42 -5.37 -10.40 4.89
N CYS A 43 -6.30 -10.27 5.83
CA CYS A 43 -7.37 -9.29 5.83
C CYS A 43 -6.87 -7.90 6.20
N SER A 44 -6.01 -7.81 7.23
CA SER A 44 -5.32 -6.58 7.60
C SER A 44 -4.42 -6.12 6.46
N GLU A 45 -3.67 -7.04 5.86
CA GLU A 45 -2.80 -6.75 4.72
C GLU A 45 -3.59 -6.22 3.52
N ALA A 46 -4.69 -6.88 3.17
CA ALA A 46 -5.54 -6.41 2.08
C ALA A 46 -6.20 -5.05 2.39
N ALA A 47 -6.49 -4.74 3.66
CA ALA A 47 -6.98 -3.42 4.06
C ALA A 47 -5.90 -2.35 3.91
N GLU A 48 -4.66 -2.64 4.30
CA GLU A 48 -3.51 -1.73 4.13
C GLU A 48 -3.20 -1.49 2.65
N GLY A 49 -3.18 -2.53 1.82
CA GLY A 49 -2.99 -2.38 0.38
C GLY A 49 -4.06 -1.50 -0.27
N ARG A 50 -5.33 -1.65 0.12
CA ARG A 50 -6.40 -0.74 -0.33
C ARG A 50 -6.20 0.69 0.14
N TRP A 51 -5.74 0.86 1.37
CA TRP A 51 -5.45 2.18 1.93
C TRP A 51 -4.33 2.88 1.15
N PHE A 52 -3.21 2.20 0.86
CA PHE A 52 -2.14 2.77 0.03
C PHE A 52 -2.64 3.22 -1.34
N ALA A 53 -3.38 2.38 -2.04
CA ALA A 53 -3.91 2.72 -3.35
C ALA A 53 -4.88 3.92 -3.30
N SER A 54 -5.67 4.03 -2.23
CA SER A 54 -6.56 5.18 -2.01
C SER A 54 -5.77 6.47 -1.76
N GLN A 55 -4.72 6.43 -0.95
CA GLN A 55 -3.84 7.57 -0.68
C GLN A 55 -3.20 8.09 -1.98
N VAL A 56 -2.62 7.19 -2.76
CA VAL A 56 -1.99 7.51 -4.04
C VAL A 56 -2.99 8.10 -5.04
N ARG A 57 -4.21 7.55 -5.10
CA ARG A 57 -5.28 8.05 -5.97
C ARG A 57 -5.75 9.45 -5.58
N ALA A 58 -5.85 9.72 -4.29
CA ALA A 58 -6.34 10.99 -3.76
C ALA A 58 -5.32 12.13 -3.89
N ASN A 59 -4.03 11.83 -4.05
CA ASN A 59 -2.99 12.85 -4.10
C ASN A 59 -2.87 13.48 -5.51
N PRO A 60 -2.76 14.83 -5.64
CA PRO A 60 -2.51 15.48 -6.94
C PRO A 60 -1.18 15.08 -7.58
N ASN A 61 -0.19 14.67 -6.78
CA ASN A 61 1.07 14.07 -7.19
C ASN A 61 1.15 12.59 -6.74
N PRO A 62 0.49 11.64 -7.44
CA PRO A 62 0.49 10.23 -7.06
C PRO A 62 1.87 9.61 -6.92
N PHE A 63 2.81 9.97 -7.80
CA PHE A 63 4.17 9.40 -7.74
C PHE A 63 4.92 9.83 -6.47
N GLY A 64 4.85 11.11 -6.10
CA GLY A 64 5.43 11.59 -4.84
C GLY A 64 4.76 10.96 -3.62
N GLU A 65 3.43 10.79 -3.64
CA GLU A 65 2.72 10.10 -2.55
C GLU A 65 3.17 8.64 -2.41
N ALA A 66 3.32 7.90 -3.51
CA ALA A 66 3.81 6.53 -3.48
C ALA A 66 5.22 6.45 -2.86
N GLN A 67 6.11 7.39 -3.19
CA GLN A 67 7.44 7.49 -2.55
C GLN A 67 7.36 7.81 -1.05
N GLU A 68 6.46 8.69 -0.64
CA GLU A 68 6.26 9.00 0.78
C GLU A 68 5.68 7.82 1.56
N LEU A 69 4.80 7.01 0.95
CA LEU A 69 4.31 5.77 1.55
C LEU A 69 5.45 4.75 1.74
N VAL A 70 6.32 4.59 0.75
CA VAL A 70 7.53 3.76 0.88
C VAL A 70 8.43 4.27 2.01
N ASN A 71 8.65 5.59 2.09
CA ASN A 71 9.43 6.22 3.15
C ASN A 71 8.78 6.01 4.54
N MET A 72 7.45 6.04 4.62
CA MET A 72 6.73 5.78 5.84
C MET A 72 6.93 4.33 6.30
N ILE A 73 6.69 3.34 5.43
CA ILE A 73 6.84 1.91 5.74
C ILE A 73 8.26 1.62 6.22
N THR A 74 9.29 2.12 5.54
CA THR A 74 10.69 1.92 5.93
C THR A 74 11.08 2.59 7.25
N ARG A 75 10.34 3.59 7.71
CA ARG A 75 10.55 4.26 9.01
C ARG A 75 9.79 3.60 10.15
N THR A 76 8.64 2.98 9.88
CA THR A 76 7.74 2.43 10.92
C THR A 76 7.82 0.91 11.04
N THR A 77 8.42 0.23 10.06
CA THR A 77 8.53 -1.23 10.02
C THR A 77 10.00 -1.65 9.83
N PRO A 78 10.36 -2.91 10.10
CA PRO A 78 11.70 -3.44 9.80
C PRO A 78 11.92 -3.76 8.31
N MET A 79 10.99 -3.40 7.42
CA MET A 79 11.10 -3.69 5.99
C MET A 79 12.23 -2.90 5.34
N LYS A 80 12.94 -3.55 4.40
CA LYS A 80 13.92 -2.88 3.55
C LYS A 80 13.22 -2.02 2.49
N GLN A 81 13.96 -1.08 1.92
CA GLN A 81 13.49 -0.22 0.82
C GLN A 81 12.76 -1.01 -0.28
N ALA A 82 13.41 -2.04 -0.84
CA ALA A 82 12.82 -2.84 -1.92
C ALA A 82 11.57 -3.63 -1.50
N GLN A 83 11.40 -3.91 -0.21
CA GLN A 83 10.21 -4.58 0.32
C GLN A 83 9.04 -3.60 0.42
N ALA A 84 9.29 -2.40 0.95
CA ALA A 84 8.30 -1.34 1.00
C ALA A 84 7.87 -0.87 -0.40
N GLU A 85 8.82 -0.75 -1.34
CA GLU A 85 8.52 -0.47 -2.75
C GLU A 85 7.60 -1.55 -3.33
N TRP A 86 7.94 -2.82 -3.13
CA TRP A 86 7.11 -3.93 -3.61
C TRP A 86 5.69 -3.91 -3.06
N GLU A 87 5.53 -3.60 -1.78
CA GLU A 87 4.22 -3.52 -1.12
C GLU A 87 3.35 -2.42 -1.72
N VAL A 88 3.87 -1.19 -1.81
CA VAL A 88 3.15 -0.04 -2.37
C VAL A 88 2.87 -0.25 -3.85
N GLU A 89 3.83 -0.75 -4.63
CA GLU A 89 3.65 -1.03 -6.06
C GLU A 89 2.63 -2.15 -6.30
N SER A 90 2.65 -3.22 -5.50
CA SER A 90 1.66 -4.31 -5.60
C SER A 90 0.25 -3.80 -5.27
N ALA A 91 0.13 -2.92 -4.27
CA ALA A 91 -1.13 -2.31 -3.89
C ALA A 91 -1.71 -1.46 -5.02
N ILE A 92 -0.88 -0.60 -5.64
CA ILE A 92 -1.28 0.20 -6.81
C ILE A 92 -1.64 -0.71 -7.98
N TYR A 93 -0.83 -1.73 -8.26
CA TYR A 93 -1.05 -2.64 -9.38
C TYR A 93 -2.42 -3.33 -9.30
N VAL A 94 -2.85 -3.71 -8.10
CA VAL A 94 -4.10 -4.42 -7.88
C VAL A 94 -5.30 -3.48 -7.73
N TYR A 95 -5.19 -2.46 -6.88
CA TYR A 95 -6.35 -1.64 -6.48
C TYR A 95 -6.46 -0.29 -7.20
N ALA A 96 -5.38 0.14 -7.87
CA ALA A 96 -5.37 1.35 -8.69
C ALA A 96 -4.60 1.22 -10.01
N PRO A 97 -4.90 0.19 -10.84
CA PRO A 97 -4.18 -0.04 -12.10
C PRO A 97 -4.32 1.12 -13.10
N ASP A 98 -5.39 1.90 -12.99
CA ASP A 98 -5.64 3.12 -13.78
C ASP A 98 -4.58 4.21 -13.56
N LEU A 99 -3.90 4.21 -12.41
CA LEU A 99 -2.85 5.19 -12.09
C LEU A 99 -1.48 4.82 -12.68
N ILE A 100 -1.26 3.56 -13.07
CA ILE A 100 0.04 3.08 -13.55
C ILE A 100 0.59 3.94 -14.71
N PRO A 101 -0.18 4.28 -15.76
CA PRO A 101 0.33 5.13 -16.83
C PRO A 101 0.77 6.51 -16.33
N LYS A 102 0.00 7.13 -15.43
CA LYS A 102 0.30 8.43 -14.84
C LYS A 102 1.56 8.36 -13.97
N LEU A 103 1.69 7.33 -13.13
CA LEU A 103 2.86 7.12 -12.27
C LEU A 103 4.14 6.94 -13.09
N LYS A 104 4.08 6.15 -14.18
CA LYS A 104 5.22 5.96 -15.09
C LYS A 104 5.66 7.25 -15.78
N ASP A 105 4.70 8.05 -16.26
CA ASP A 105 4.98 9.36 -16.86
C ASP A 105 5.59 10.33 -15.84
N GLN A 106 5.05 10.38 -14.62
CA GLN A 106 5.61 11.20 -13.55
C GLN A 106 7.02 10.75 -13.13
N ALA A 107 7.26 9.44 -13.04
CA ALA A 107 8.57 8.87 -12.75
C ALA A 107 9.61 9.28 -13.82
N ALA A 108 9.24 9.17 -15.10
CA ALA A 108 10.12 9.53 -16.22
C ALA A 108 10.53 11.02 -16.19
N ARG A 109 9.61 11.90 -15.78
CA ARG A 109 9.86 13.34 -15.65
C ARG A 109 10.75 13.72 -14.46
N GLN A 110 10.85 12.85 -13.45
CA GLN A 110 11.69 13.10 -12.27
C GLN A 110 13.14 12.63 -12.44
N VAL A 111 13.45 11.78 -13.44
CA VAL A 111 14.83 11.44 -13.76
C VAL A 111 15.50 12.65 -14.44
N PRO A 112 16.54 13.26 -13.85
CA PRO A 112 17.21 14.39 -14.47
C PRO A 112 17.86 13.95 -15.78
N GLY A 113 17.37 14.46 -16.92
CA GLY A 113 18.06 14.33 -18.21
C GLY A 113 17.29 13.73 -19.39
N GLN A 114 15.99 13.41 -19.27
CA GLN A 114 15.18 13.09 -20.47
C GLN A 114 14.47 14.34 -21.00
N PRO A 115 14.84 14.86 -22.19
CA PRO A 115 14.07 15.93 -22.83
C PRO A 115 12.67 15.41 -23.15
N ALA A 116 11.66 16.22 -22.82
CA ALA A 116 10.26 15.95 -23.16
C ALA A 116 10.13 15.71 -24.67
N PRO A 117 9.32 14.73 -25.12
CA PRO A 117 9.02 14.60 -26.53
C PRO A 117 8.29 15.87 -26.99
N VAL A 118 8.88 16.53 -27.99
CA VAL A 118 8.30 17.68 -28.72
C VAL A 118 7.08 17.27 -29.52
#